data_AF-A0A525KXK7-F1
#
_entry.id   AF-A0A525KXK7-F1
#
_cell.length_a   1.000
_cell.length_b   1.000
_cell.length_c   1.000
_cell.angle_alpha   90.00
_cell.angle_beta   90.00
_cell.angle_gamma   90.00
#
_symmetry.space_group_name_H-M   'P 1'
#
loop_
_entity.id
_entity.type
_entity.pdbx_description
1 polymer ?
#
loop_
_entity_poly.entity_id
_entity_poly.type
_entity_poly.pdbx_seq_one_letter_code
_entity_poly.pdbx_strand_id
1 'polypeptide(L)'
;MNRYFLGAALAAMSLICAAGAANAQPWSDRQDVMVVRLSDLDTSHAAGAQSALHRIKIAAIKFCGDDGQRDLNRRFEQERCVTRMTGKAVDSLGSTEVSALYTKTPVRMDDTSGLIQLASRDPR
;
A
#
# COMPACT_ATOMS: atom_id res chain seq x y z
N MET A 1 21.68 76.21 35.87
CA MET A 1 22.33 75.40 36.92
C MET A 1 21.96 73.94 36.70
N ASN A 2 22.99 73.08 36.68
CA ASN A 2 23.03 71.61 36.87
C ASN A 2 22.07 70.74 36.03
N ARG A 3 22.49 70.03 34.97
CA ARG A 3 23.59 69.05 34.74
C ARG A 3 23.33 67.64 35.31
N TYR A 4 23.38 66.70 34.36
CA TYR A 4 23.60 65.24 34.46
C TYR A 4 22.37 64.40 34.92
N PHE A 5 22.10 63.17 34.48
CA PHE A 5 22.90 62.09 33.89
C PHE A 5 21.95 61.29 32.94
N LEU A 6 22.35 60.97 31.70
CA LEU A 6 23.07 59.73 31.33
C LEU A 6 22.23 58.47 31.61
N GLY A 7 21.75 57.78 30.56
CA GLY A 7 21.05 56.52 30.76
C GLY A 7 20.51 55.83 29.52
N ALA A 8 21.41 55.21 28.77
CA ALA A 8 21.20 54.00 27.96
C ALA A 8 20.20 54.07 26.78
N ALA A 9 20.80 54.19 25.60
CA ALA A 9 20.29 53.67 24.35
C ALA A 9 19.87 52.20 24.50
N LEU A 10 18.57 51.92 24.43
CA LEU A 10 18.04 50.60 24.12
C LEU A 10 17.75 50.57 22.62
N ALA A 11 18.81 50.31 21.86
CA ALA A 11 18.71 49.83 20.50
C ALA A 11 17.98 48.48 20.52
N ALA A 12 16.69 48.51 20.24
CA ALA A 12 15.91 47.31 19.98
C ALA A 12 16.40 46.69 18.65
N MET A 13 17.49 45.94 18.75
CA MET A 13 17.91 44.98 17.73
C MET A 13 16.78 43.97 17.55
N SER A 14 15.96 44.25 16.56
CA SER A 14 15.07 43.31 15.92
C SER A 14 15.94 42.30 15.17
N LEU A 15 16.56 41.38 15.93
CA LEU A 15 16.97 40.09 15.39
C LEU A 15 15.69 39.37 14.99
N ILE A 16 15.28 39.58 13.73
CA ILE A 16 14.38 38.68 13.04
C ILE A 16 15.20 37.40 12.88
N CYS A 17 15.11 36.53 13.89
CA CYS A 17 15.44 35.14 13.77
C CYS A 17 14.62 34.61 12.60
N ALA A 18 15.27 34.49 11.44
CA ALA A 18 14.88 33.53 10.43
C ALA A 18 15.03 32.16 11.10
N ALA A 19 14.00 31.76 11.86
CA ALA A 19 13.75 30.38 12.18
C ALA A 19 13.58 29.71 10.81
N GLY A 20 14.68 29.16 10.29
CA GLY A 20 14.62 28.21 9.22
C GLY A 20 13.64 27.15 9.70
N ALA A 21 12.42 27.18 9.15
CA ALA A 21 11.46 26.13 9.35
C ALA A 21 12.17 24.86 8.84
N ALA A 22 12.73 24.11 9.77
CA ALA A 22 13.04 22.72 9.57
C ALA A 22 11.68 22.10 9.29
N ASN A 23 11.33 22.04 8.01
CA ASN A 23 10.18 21.31 7.52
C ASN A 23 10.53 19.85 7.81
N ALA A 24 10.18 19.40 9.01
CA ALA A 24 10.06 18.00 9.32
C ALA A 24 8.97 17.49 8.36
N GLN A 25 9.39 16.99 7.20
CA GLN A 25 8.46 16.31 6.32
C GLN A 25 7.81 15.21 7.17
N PRO A 26 6.48 15.16 7.23
CA PRO A 26 5.78 14.20 8.06
C PRO A 26 6.24 12.81 7.65
N TRP A 27 6.85 12.08 8.59
CA TRP A 27 7.34 10.72 8.36
C TRP A 27 6.22 9.78 7.87
N SER A 28 4.96 10.16 8.08
CA SER A 28 3.76 9.46 7.63
C SER A 28 3.59 9.40 6.11
N ASP A 29 4.36 10.14 5.31
CA ASP A 29 4.28 10.08 3.84
C ASP A 29 5.27 9.09 3.20
N ARG A 30 5.96 8.27 4.00
CA ARG A 30 6.67 7.11 3.44
C ARG A 30 5.65 6.10 2.94
N GLN A 31 5.32 6.18 1.65
CA GLN A 31 4.57 5.14 0.97
C GLN A 31 5.37 3.85 1.08
N ASP A 32 4.82 2.85 1.76
CA ASP A 32 5.43 1.53 1.80
C ASP A 32 5.51 0.98 0.38
N VAL A 33 6.73 0.69 -0.09
CA VAL A 33 6.98 0.20 -1.44
C VAL A 33 7.22 -1.30 -1.40
N MET A 34 6.40 -2.05 -2.13
CA MET A 34 6.60 -3.48 -2.36
C MET A 34 7.55 -3.68 -3.55
N VAL A 35 8.71 -4.30 -3.32
CA VAL A 35 9.70 -4.60 -4.37
C VAL A 35 9.77 -6.11 -4.62
N VAL A 36 9.60 -6.52 -5.87
CA VAL A 36 9.69 -7.93 -6.30
C VAL A 36 10.81 -8.08 -7.33
N ARG A 37 11.79 -8.95 -7.06
CA ARG A 37 12.88 -9.25 -8.00
C ARG A 37 12.48 -10.43 -8.89
N LEU A 38 12.45 -10.18 -10.20
CA LEU A 38 12.08 -11.16 -11.24
C LEU A 38 13.17 -11.35 -12.30
N SER A 39 14.37 -10.78 -12.10
CA SER A 39 15.45 -10.76 -13.11
C SER A 39 15.98 -12.15 -13.48
N ASP A 40 15.68 -13.17 -12.68
CA ASP A 40 16.04 -14.57 -12.90
C ASP A 40 14.93 -15.37 -13.61
N LEU A 41 13.78 -14.77 -13.89
CA LEU A 41 12.63 -15.45 -14.49
C LEU A 41 12.35 -14.93 -15.89
N ASP A 42 12.14 -15.85 -16.81
CA ASP A 42 11.60 -15.53 -18.13
C ASP A 42 10.07 -15.47 -18.08
N THR A 43 9.53 -14.26 -17.99
CA THR A 43 8.08 -14.02 -17.94
C THR A 43 7.38 -14.22 -19.28
N SER A 44 8.11 -14.41 -20.39
CA SER A 44 7.53 -14.69 -21.71
C SER A 44 7.07 -16.15 -21.86
N HIS A 45 7.53 -17.03 -20.97
CA HIS A 45 7.14 -18.44 -20.96
C HIS A 45 6.16 -18.74 -19.81
N ALA A 46 5.22 -19.65 -20.04
CA ALA A 46 4.18 -20.01 -19.06
C ALA A 46 4.76 -20.41 -17.69
N ALA A 47 5.86 -21.17 -17.65
CA ALA A 47 6.49 -21.61 -16.41
C ALA A 47 7.12 -20.45 -15.61
N GLY A 48 7.78 -19.51 -16.29
CA GLY A 48 8.36 -18.34 -15.65
C GLY A 48 7.29 -17.32 -15.27
N ALA A 49 6.23 -17.14 -16.08
CA ALA A 49 5.07 -16.32 -15.74
C ALA A 49 4.33 -16.84 -14.49
N GLN A 50 4.14 -18.15 -14.37
CA GLN A 50 3.53 -18.76 -13.18
C GLN A 50 4.40 -18.56 -11.93
N SER A 51 5.72 -18.72 -12.08
CA SER A 51 6.68 -18.50 -10.99
C SER A 51 6.73 -17.02 -10.57
N ALA A 52 6.64 -16.09 -11.53
CA ALA A 52 6.59 -14.66 -11.27
C ALA A 52 5.33 -14.28 -10.51
N LEU A 53 4.16 -14.76 -10.96
CA LEU A 53 2.89 -14.52 -10.28
C LEU A 53 2.90 -15.08 -8.85
N HIS A 54 3.50 -16.26 -8.64
CA HIS A 54 3.64 -16.85 -7.31
C HIS A 54 4.51 -15.98 -6.38
N ARG A 55 5.66 -15.50 -6.88
CA ARG A 55 6.54 -14.59 -6.11
C ARG A 55 5.85 -13.28 -5.77
N ILE A 56 5.10 -12.70 -6.71
CA ILE A 56 4.31 -11.49 -6.47
C ILE A 56 3.30 -11.72 -5.34
N LYS A 57 2.56 -12.83 -5.37
CA LYS A 57 1.59 -13.17 -4.31
C LYS A 57 2.26 -13.31 -2.93
N ILE A 58 3.40 -13.99 -2.85
CA ILE A 58 4.16 -14.12 -1.60
C ILE A 58 4.63 -12.75 -1.09
N ALA A 59 5.13 -11.89 -1.97
CA ALA A 59 5.55 -10.54 -1.60
C ALA A 59 4.36 -9.71 -1.11
N ALA A 60 3.20 -9.81 -1.75
CA ALA A 60 1.97 -9.14 -1.34
C ALA A 60 1.48 -9.61 0.03
N ILE A 61 1.53 -10.92 0.32
CA ILE A 61 1.19 -11.47 1.64
C ILE A 61 2.13 -10.89 2.71
N LYS A 62 3.44 -10.90 2.47
CA LYS A 62 4.41 -10.30 3.40
C LYS A 62 4.17 -8.82 3.62
N PHE A 63 3.84 -8.09 2.55
CA PHE A 63 3.59 -6.65 2.59
C PHE A 63 2.31 -6.31 3.38
N CYS A 64 1.24 -7.09 3.17
CA CYS A 64 -0.04 -6.87 3.85
C CYS A 64 -0.05 -7.34 5.31
N GLY A 65 0.98 -8.08 5.74
CA GLY A 65 1.09 -8.62 7.10
C GLY A 65 0.32 -9.94 7.27
N ASP A 66 0.65 -10.67 8.34
CA ASP A 66 -0.11 -11.84 8.80
C ASP A 66 -0.89 -11.45 10.06
N ASP A 67 -2.20 -11.43 9.92
CA ASP A 67 -3.15 -11.00 10.94
C ASP A 67 -3.57 -12.15 11.88
N GLY A 68 -3.12 -13.38 11.60
CA GLY A 68 -3.51 -14.56 12.36
C GLY A 68 -4.99 -14.90 12.16
N GLN A 69 -5.28 -16.19 11.95
CA GLN A 69 -6.58 -16.72 11.52
C GLN A 69 -7.77 -16.51 12.48
N ARG A 70 -7.64 -15.70 13.54
CA ARG A 70 -8.64 -15.57 14.61
C ARG A 70 -9.75 -14.56 14.32
N ASP A 71 -9.51 -13.57 13.46
CA ASP A 71 -10.49 -12.53 13.12
C ASP A 71 -10.84 -12.60 11.63
N LEU A 72 -12.09 -12.96 11.33
CA LEU A 72 -12.58 -13.07 9.95
C LEU A 72 -12.57 -11.73 9.21
N ASN A 73 -12.87 -10.62 9.91
CA ASN A 73 -12.89 -9.31 9.26
C ASN A 73 -11.49 -8.88 8.84
N ARG A 74 -10.50 -9.09 9.72
CA ARG A 74 -9.08 -8.84 9.39
C ARG A 74 -8.62 -9.68 8.21
N ARG A 75 -9.00 -10.97 8.18
CA ARG A 75 -8.68 -11.84 7.05
C ARG A 75 -9.24 -11.31 5.73
N PHE A 76 -10.49 -10.82 5.72
CA PHE A 76 -11.05 -10.19 4.52
C PHE A 76 -10.30 -8.92 4.11
N GLU A 77 -9.85 -8.10 5.07
CA GLU A 77 -9.03 -6.92 4.79
C GLU A 77 -7.65 -7.29 4.23
N GLN A 78 -7.03 -8.33 4.77
CA GLN A 78 -5.76 -8.89 4.27
C GLN A 78 -5.93 -9.42 2.84
N GLU A 79 -6.94 -10.24 2.58
CA GLU A 79 -7.21 -10.80 1.24
C GLU A 79 -7.44 -9.70 0.20
N ARG A 80 -8.16 -8.64 0.58
CA ARG A 80 -8.33 -7.43 -0.27
C ARG A 80 -7.01 -6.72 -0.51
N CYS A 81 -6.18 -6.57 0.51
CA CYS A 81 -4.85 -5.98 0.38
C CYS A 81 -3.99 -6.80 -0.58
N VAL A 82 -3.89 -8.12 -0.38
CA VAL A 82 -3.07 -9.02 -1.20
C VAL A 82 -3.54 -8.99 -2.66
N THR A 83 -4.85 -9.05 -2.89
CA THR A 83 -5.44 -8.98 -4.24
C THR A 83 -5.10 -7.66 -4.92
N ARG A 84 -5.29 -6.54 -4.23
CA ARG A 84 -4.98 -5.20 -4.75
C ARG A 84 -3.50 -5.03 -5.08
N MET A 85 -2.60 -5.47 -4.19
CA MET A 85 -1.16 -5.36 -4.38
C MET A 85 -0.65 -6.29 -5.49
N THR A 86 -1.21 -7.49 -5.58
CA THR A 86 -0.93 -8.42 -6.69
C THR A 86 -1.34 -7.81 -8.03
N GLY A 87 -2.56 -7.28 -8.12
CA GLY A 87 -3.05 -6.61 -9.34
C GLY A 87 -2.14 -5.48 -9.79
N LYS A 88 -1.80 -4.55 -8.88
CA LYS A 88 -0.87 -3.45 -9.18
C LYS A 88 0.49 -3.92 -9.69
N ALA A 89 1.04 -4.99 -9.10
CA ALA A 89 2.32 -5.54 -9.53
C ALA A 89 2.24 -6.22 -10.90
N VAL A 90 1.14 -6.92 -11.20
CA VAL A 90 0.88 -7.51 -12.52
C VAL A 90 0.74 -6.41 -13.58
N ASP A 91 -0.05 -5.38 -13.30
CA ASP A 91 -0.24 -4.24 -14.19
C ASP A 91 1.10 -3.51 -14.46
N SER A 92 1.91 -3.31 -13.42
CA SER A 92 3.24 -2.69 -13.54
C SER A 92 4.25 -3.55 -14.29
N LEU A 93 4.10 -4.87 -14.30
CA LEU A 93 5.02 -5.79 -14.99
C LEU A 93 4.79 -5.76 -16.51
N GLY A 94 3.55 -5.50 -16.96
CA GLY A 94 3.21 -5.38 -18.39
C GLY A 94 3.35 -6.67 -19.21
N SER A 95 3.49 -7.84 -18.58
CA SER A 95 3.53 -9.14 -19.27
C SER A 95 2.12 -9.66 -19.56
N THR A 96 1.85 -9.98 -20.82
CA THR A 96 0.59 -10.57 -21.28
C THR A 96 0.34 -11.93 -20.63
N GLU A 97 1.37 -12.76 -20.53
CA GLU A 97 1.31 -14.12 -19.97
C GLU A 97 0.96 -14.08 -18.48
N VAL A 98 1.61 -13.20 -17.72
CA VAL A 98 1.33 -13.05 -16.27
C VAL A 98 -0.09 -12.51 -16.05
N SER A 99 -0.53 -11.57 -16.87
CA SER A 99 -1.90 -11.01 -16.80
C SER A 99 -2.96 -12.06 -17.16
N ALA A 100 -2.70 -12.89 -18.17
CA ALA A 100 -3.57 -14.00 -18.54
C ALA A 100 -3.66 -15.05 -17.42
N LEU A 101 -2.56 -15.37 -16.73
CA LEU A 101 -2.56 -16.26 -15.58
C LEU A 101 -3.28 -15.67 -14.36
N TYR A 102 -3.15 -14.36 -14.14
CA TYR A 102 -3.80 -13.67 -13.04
C TYR A 102 -5.33 -13.70 -13.19
N THR A 103 -5.84 -13.38 -14.38
CA THR A 103 -7.28 -13.39 -14.69
C THR A 103 -7.88 -14.80 -14.75
N LYS A 104 -7.09 -15.80 -15.19
CA LYS A 104 -7.52 -17.20 -15.24
C LYS A 104 -7.63 -17.84 -13.86
N THR A 105 -7.00 -17.29 -12.82
CA THR A 105 -7.18 -17.80 -11.47
C THR A 105 -8.54 -17.31 -10.98
N PRO A 106 -9.62 -18.14 -10.99
CA PRO A 106 -10.82 -17.73 -10.30
C PRO A 106 -10.39 -17.48 -8.86
N VAL A 107 -10.64 -16.27 -8.36
CA VAL A 107 -10.74 -16.10 -6.92
C VAL A 107 -11.75 -17.17 -6.53
N ARG A 108 -11.31 -18.18 -5.78
CA ARG A 108 -12.23 -19.12 -5.13
C ARG A 108 -12.99 -18.29 -4.10
N MET A 109 -13.94 -17.49 -4.59
CA MET A 109 -15.18 -17.19 -3.92
C MET A 109 -15.95 -18.51 -3.90
N ASP A 110 -15.42 -19.49 -3.16
CA ASP A 110 -16.16 -20.69 -2.84
C ASP A 110 -17.36 -20.22 -2.01
N ASP A 111 -18.51 -20.24 -2.68
CA ASP A 111 -19.65 -21.00 -2.22
C ASP A 111 -20.36 -20.49 -0.95
N THR A 112 -21.07 -19.36 -1.08
CA THR A 112 -22.27 -19.12 -0.24
C THR A 112 -23.25 -18.09 -0.79
N SER A 113 -22.89 -17.24 -1.76
CA SER A 113 -23.84 -16.27 -2.35
C SER A 113 -24.78 -16.85 -3.42
N GLY A 114 -24.57 -18.10 -3.83
CA GLY A 114 -25.43 -18.80 -4.81
C GLY A 114 -26.65 -19.51 -4.21
N LEU A 115 -26.71 -19.72 -2.89
CA LEU A 115 -27.78 -20.49 -2.25
C LEU A 115 -28.98 -19.66 -1.78
N ILE A 116 -28.92 -18.32 -1.79
CA ILE A 116 -30.06 -17.49 -1.37
C ILE A 116 -31.03 -17.17 -2.53
N GLN A 117 -30.63 -17.35 -3.79
CA GLN A 117 -31.50 -17.00 -4.93
C GLN A 117 -32.52 -18.07 -5.34
N LEU A 118 -32.49 -19.28 -4.76
CA LEU A 118 -33.44 -20.34 -5.10
C LEU A 118 -34.67 -20.43 -4.18
N ALA A 119 -34.76 -19.63 -3.11
CA ALA A 119 -35.88 -19.71 -2.15
C ALA A 119 -37.01 -18.67 -2.37
N SER A 120 -36.92 -17.78 -3.37
CA SER A 120 -37.89 -16.68 -3.55
C SER A 120 -38.83 -16.84 -4.76
N ARG A 121 -38.95 -18.04 -5.33
CA ARG A 121 -39.80 -18.29 -6.50
C ARG A 121 -40.92 -19.30 -6.21
N ASP A 122 -41.90 -18.90 -5.40
CA ASP A 122 -43.31 -19.25 -5.65
C ASP A 122 -44.27 -18.46 -4.74
N PRO A 123 -45.12 -17.60 -5.32
CA PRO A 123 -46.44 -17.34 -4.78
C PRO A 123 -47.49 -17.88 -5.77
N ARG A 124 -48.12 -19.00 -5.40
CA ARG A 124 -49.46 -19.37 -5.89
C ARG A 124 -50.43 -19.32 -4.73
#